data_AF-A0A7C1N9F5-F1
#
_entry.id   AF-A0A7C1N9F5-F1
#
_cell.length_a   1.000
_cell.length_b   1.000
_cell.length_c   1.000
_cell.angle_alpha   90.00
_cell.angle_beta   90.00
_cell.angle_gamma   90.00
#
_symmetry.space_group_name_H-M   'P 1'
#
loop_
_entity.id
_entity.type
_entity.pdbx_description
1 polymer ?
#
loop_
_entity_poly.entity_id
_entity_poly.type
_entity_poly.pdbx_seq_one_letter_code
_entity_poly.pdbx_strand_id
1 'polypeptide(L)'
;MAEPYIYSLNTMISLVRGAEFSQNINRIRNLLAIYRDYLAPQKGGRPSVKATDVLRAATVLLHASLEDLLRGIAVYRIPKSGEKILDKVPLIREPPIGRPEKFWLGALKPYKDKKVEELIQDSVRTYYQSFVTFNNTTDIAAVLENCEIDLTEVRKFYPVLDEMIQRRHKIVHHADREHRHQIIRDLDEAGNRGHHVAKSLSVKKVEQWVRYTERFVTKILDLMSDGEYGRQFNSSQQQL
;
A
#
# COMPACT_ATOMS: atom_id res chain seq x y z
N MET A 1 17.68 39.12 -0.68
CA MET A 1 18.33 37.79 -0.62
C MET A 1 17.27 36.81 -0.17
N ALA A 2 16.83 35.90 -1.05
CA ALA A 2 15.88 34.86 -0.68
C ALA A 2 16.65 33.80 0.12
N GLU A 3 16.25 33.55 1.36
CA GLU A 3 16.74 32.38 2.10
C GLU A 3 16.42 31.12 1.29
N PRO A 4 17.36 30.16 1.14
CA PRO A 4 17.02 28.89 0.54
C PRO A 4 15.97 28.22 1.44
N TYR A 5 14.79 27.94 0.87
CA TYR A 5 13.79 27.08 1.50
C TYR A 5 14.42 25.70 1.72
N ILE A 6 15.08 25.51 2.87
CA ILE A 6 15.50 24.18 3.33
C ILE A 6 14.22 23.53 3.83
N TYR A 7 13.54 22.82 2.92
CA TYR A 7 12.40 21.99 3.29
C TYR A 7 12.83 21.03 4.41
N SER A 8 11.99 20.87 5.44
CA SER A 8 12.23 19.85 6.45
C SER A 8 12.34 18.48 5.78
N LEU A 9 13.12 17.58 6.35
CA LEU A 9 13.31 16.24 5.79
C LEU A 9 11.99 15.45 5.71
N ASN A 10 11.03 15.74 6.59
CA ASN A 10 9.66 15.23 6.52
C ASN A 10 8.95 15.72 5.25
N THR A 11 9.08 17.02 4.94
CA THR A 11 8.54 17.62 3.73
C THR A 11 9.16 17.02 2.47
N MET A 12 10.47 16.78 2.43
CA MET A 12 11.12 16.14 1.27
C MET A 12 10.61 14.71 1.01
N ILE A 13 10.32 13.95 2.06
CA ILE A 13 9.85 12.57 1.93
C ILE A 13 8.38 12.51 1.56
N SER A 14 7.59 13.42 2.12
CA SER A 14 6.22 13.66 1.67
C SER A 14 6.19 14.02 0.18
N LEU A 15 7.12 14.86 -0.28
CA LEU A 15 7.26 15.24 -1.68
C LEU A 15 7.66 14.07 -2.59
N VAL A 16 8.76 13.37 -2.27
CA VAL A 16 9.27 12.28 -3.13
C VAL A 16 8.30 11.11 -3.16
N ARG A 17 7.87 10.62 -2.00
CA ARG A 17 6.96 9.46 -1.91
C ARG A 17 5.55 9.80 -2.36
N GLY A 18 5.08 11.01 -2.08
CA GLY A 18 3.82 11.51 -2.63
C GLY A 18 3.84 11.60 -4.16
N ALA A 19 4.97 12.01 -4.76
CA ALA A 19 5.13 12.05 -6.21
C ALA A 19 5.11 10.65 -6.85
N GLU A 20 5.87 9.70 -6.31
CA GLU A 20 5.87 8.30 -6.79
C GLU A 20 4.47 7.67 -6.69
N PHE A 21 3.79 7.87 -5.55
CA PHE A 21 2.42 7.41 -5.37
C PHE A 21 1.48 8.05 -6.41
N SER A 22 1.58 9.36 -6.64
CA SER A 22 0.76 10.09 -7.62
C SER A 22 0.98 9.60 -9.05
N GLN A 23 2.22 9.30 -9.43
CA GLN A 23 2.52 8.71 -10.74
C GLN A 23 1.84 7.35 -10.90
N ASN A 24 1.88 6.49 -9.86
CA ASN A 24 1.22 5.20 -9.90
C ASN A 24 -0.31 5.32 -9.92
N ILE A 25 -0.89 6.30 -9.23
CA ILE A 25 -2.32 6.62 -9.34
C ILE A 25 -2.69 7.02 -10.77
N ASN A 26 -1.87 7.81 -11.46
CA ASN A 26 -2.11 8.15 -12.87
C ASN A 26 -2.07 6.91 -13.77
N ARG A 27 -1.14 5.98 -13.52
CA ARG A 27 -1.12 4.67 -14.21
C ARG A 27 -2.40 3.87 -13.95
N ILE A 28 -2.91 3.88 -12.72
CA ILE A 28 -4.17 3.20 -12.36
C ILE A 28 -5.37 3.87 -13.04
N ARG A 29 -5.43 5.21 -13.07
CA ARG A 29 -6.46 5.96 -13.80
C ARG A 29 -6.44 5.65 -15.29
N ASN A 30 -5.25 5.51 -15.89
CA ASN A 30 -5.11 5.08 -17.28
C ASN A 30 -5.69 3.67 -17.51
N LEU A 31 -5.45 2.71 -16.60
CA LEU A 31 -6.07 1.38 -16.67
C LEU A 31 -7.60 1.44 -16.57
N LEU A 32 -8.13 2.32 -15.72
CA LEU A 32 -9.58 2.56 -15.63
C LEU A 32 -10.14 3.20 -16.90
N ALA A 33 -9.43 4.15 -17.52
CA ALA A 33 -9.81 4.76 -18.79
C ALA A 33 -9.83 3.71 -19.91
N ILE A 34 -8.77 2.89 -20.04
CA ILE A 34 -8.72 1.78 -21.00
C ILE A 34 -9.94 0.85 -20.84
N TYR A 35 -10.31 0.53 -19.59
CA TYR A 35 -11.50 -0.26 -19.32
C TYR A 35 -12.76 0.42 -19.86
N ARG A 36 -13.01 1.67 -19.49
CA ARG A 36 -14.24 2.39 -19.85
C ARG A 36 -14.35 2.59 -21.36
N ASP A 37 -13.26 2.95 -22.00
CA ASP A 37 -13.27 3.43 -23.39
C ASP A 37 -13.26 2.27 -24.39
N TYR A 38 -12.61 1.15 -24.05
CA TYR A 38 -12.37 0.06 -25.01
C TYR A 38 -12.91 -1.30 -24.59
N LEU A 39 -13.08 -1.58 -23.29
CA LEU A 39 -13.39 -2.93 -22.79
C LEU A 39 -14.79 -3.05 -22.18
N ALA A 40 -15.37 -1.95 -21.72
CA ALA A 40 -16.70 -1.93 -21.15
C ALA A 40 -17.75 -2.21 -22.24
N PRO A 41 -18.80 -3.00 -21.92
CA PRO A 41 -19.85 -3.31 -22.90
C PRO A 41 -20.65 -2.05 -23.26
N GLN A 42 -20.64 -1.69 -24.55
CA GLN A 42 -21.26 -0.48 -25.10
C GLN A 42 -22.80 -0.47 -25.08
N LYS A 43 -23.45 -1.65 -25.03
CA LYS A 43 -24.92 -1.80 -25.17
C LYS A 43 -25.62 -2.45 -23.98
N GLY A 44 -25.03 -2.37 -22.79
CA GLY A 44 -25.54 -3.05 -21.59
C GLY A 44 -25.29 -4.56 -21.64
N GLY A 45 -24.98 -5.13 -20.49
CA GLY A 45 -24.58 -6.53 -20.36
C GLY A 45 -23.48 -6.71 -19.31
N ARG A 46 -23.29 -7.95 -18.84
CA ARG A 46 -22.22 -8.26 -17.88
C ARG A 46 -20.87 -8.22 -18.61
N PRO A 47 -19.86 -7.47 -18.11
CA PRO A 47 -18.52 -7.48 -18.68
C PRO A 47 -17.93 -8.90 -18.65
N SER A 48 -17.19 -9.27 -19.71
CA SER A 48 -16.47 -10.54 -19.72
C SER A 48 -15.35 -10.54 -18.66
N VAL A 49 -14.98 -11.73 -18.17
CA VAL A 49 -13.86 -11.86 -17.21
C VAL A 49 -12.59 -11.23 -17.77
N LYS A 50 -12.27 -11.50 -19.05
CA LYS A 50 -11.12 -10.94 -19.76
C LYS A 50 -11.14 -9.41 -19.77
N ALA A 51 -12.30 -8.81 -20.06
CA ALA A 51 -12.46 -7.35 -20.03
C ALA A 51 -12.21 -6.77 -18.62
N THR A 52 -12.50 -7.53 -17.56
CA THR A 52 -12.29 -7.10 -16.16
C THR A 52 -10.88 -7.38 -15.63
N ASP A 53 -9.99 -8.05 -16.37
CA ASP A 53 -8.62 -8.30 -15.90
C ASP A 53 -7.80 -7.01 -15.78
N VAL A 54 -8.09 -6.00 -16.60
CA VAL A 54 -7.52 -4.66 -16.45
C VAL A 54 -7.88 -4.03 -15.09
N LEU A 55 -9.09 -4.32 -14.57
CA LEU A 55 -9.54 -3.84 -13.25
C LEU A 55 -8.84 -4.59 -12.11
N ARG A 56 -8.52 -5.88 -12.32
CA ARG A 56 -7.71 -6.67 -11.39
C ARG A 56 -6.28 -6.15 -11.34
N ALA A 57 -5.68 -5.89 -12.49
CA ALA A 57 -4.36 -5.28 -12.59
C ALA A 57 -4.32 -3.90 -11.90
N ALA A 58 -5.34 -3.07 -12.13
CA ALA A 58 -5.50 -1.79 -11.44
C ALA A 58 -5.57 -1.94 -9.91
N THR A 59 -6.30 -2.95 -9.41
CA THR A 59 -6.42 -3.24 -7.98
C THR A 59 -5.08 -3.69 -7.37
N VAL A 60 -4.34 -4.56 -8.05
CA VAL A 60 -3.01 -5.02 -7.60
C VAL A 60 -2.01 -3.86 -7.58
N LEU A 61 -2.00 -3.03 -8.63
CA LEU A 61 -1.13 -1.86 -8.69
C LEU A 61 -1.47 -0.83 -7.60
N LEU A 62 -2.76 -0.61 -7.32
CA LEU A 62 -3.21 0.29 -6.24
C LEU A 62 -2.70 -0.16 -4.88
N HIS A 63 -2.81 -1.46 -4.59
CA HIS A 63 -2.28 -2.02 -3.34
C HIS A 63 -0.76 -1.90 -3.26
N ALA A 64 -0.04 -2.28 -4.32
CA ALA A 64 1.41 -2.19 -4.35
C ALA A 64 1.90 -0.73 -4.16
N SER A 65 1.18 0.24 -4.73
CA SER A 65 1.49 1.67 -4.57
C SER A 65 1.29 2.15 -3.14
N LEU A 66 0.24 1.66 -2.46
CA LEU A 66 0.02 1.94 -1.04
C LEU A 66 1.11 1.31 -0.18
N GLU A 67 1.47 0.05 -0.42
CA GLU A 67 2.53 -0.62 0.35
C GLU A 67 3.87 0.10 0.19
N ASP A 68 4.26 0.45 -1.03
CA ASP A 68 5.55 1.11 -1.30
C ASP A 68 5.67 2.45 -0.56
N LEU A 69 4.58 3.25 -0.56
CA LEU A 69 4.51 4.47 0.22
C LEU A 69 4.69 4.18 1.72
N LEU A 70 3.95 3.22 2.29
CA LEU A 70 4.02 2.87 3.71
C LEU A 70 5.41 2.35 4.11
N ARG A 71 6.06 1.55 3.26
CA ARG A 71 7.47 1.13 3.45
C ARG A 71 8.38 2.35 3.45
N GLY A 72 8.20 3.27 2.50
CA GLY A 72 8.96 4.52 2.43
C GLY A 72 8.86 5.35 3.71
N ILE A 73 7.66 5.50 4.26
CA ILE A 73 7.40 6.19 5.53
C ILE A 73 8.10 5.47 6.68
N ALA A 74 7.94 4.15 6.79
CA ALA A 74 8.52 3.33 7.85
C ALA A 74 10.05 3.39 7.85
N VAL A 75 10.68 3.20 6.68
CA VAL A 75 12.14 3.25 6.50
C VAL A 75 12.73 4.59 6.91
N TYR A 76 11.93 5.64 6.87
CA TYR A 76 12.36 6.97 7.25
C TYR A 76 12.15 7.31 8.74
N ARG A 77 10.96 7.00 9.28
CA ARG A 77 10.57 7.39 10.65
C ARG A 77 11.18 6.46 11.70
N ILE A 78 11.16 5.15 11.44
CA ILE A 78 11.52 4.14 12.45
C ILE A 78 12.98 4.18 12.89
N PRO A 79 13.99 4.47 12.04
CA PRO A 79 15.37 4.58 12.50
C PRO A 79 15.58 5.66 13.58
N LYS A 80 14.66 6.63 13.68
CA LYS A 80 14.69 7.74 14.63
C LYS A 80 13.80 7.52 15.85
N SER A 81 13.09 6.39 15.89
CA SER A 81 12.17 6.05 16.96
C SER A 81 12.91 5.54 18.20
N GLY A 82 12.21 5.48 19.34
CA GLY A 82 12.77 4.99 20.58
C GLY A 82 13.11 3.49 20.56
N GLU A 83 13.93 3.07 21.52
CA GLU A 83 14.41 1.68 21.72
C GLU A 83 13.31 0.62 21.56
N LYS A 84 12.14 0.82 22.20
CA LYS A 84 11.02 -0.14 22.16
C LYS A 84 10.49 -0.44 20.76
N ILE A 85 10.62 0.49 19.82
CA ILE A 85 10.20 0.31 18.42
C ILE A 85 11.32 -0.37 17.63
N LEU A 86 12.58 0.02 17.88
CA LEU A 86 13.75 -0.60 17.26
C LEU A 86 13.93 -2.06 17.66
N ASP A 87 13.54 -2.46 18.88
CA ASP A 87 13.51 -3.85 19.35
C ASP A 87 12.62 -4.78 18.49
N LYS A 88 11.76 -4.21 17.64
CA LYS A 88 10.91 -4.95 16.70
C LYS A 88 11.58 -5.18 15.34
N VAL A 89 12.79 -4.67 15.13
CA VAL A 89 13.53 -4.76 13.87
C VAL A 89 14.72 -5.71 14.07
N PRO A 90 14.85 -6.78 13.27
CA PRO A 90 16.00 -7.68 13.35
C PRO A 90 17.28 -7.00 12.86
N LEU A 91 18.44 -7.50 13.31
CA LEU A 91 19.73 -7.07 12.78
C LEU A 91 19.83 -7.41 11.29
N ILE A 92 20.47 -6.55 10.50
CA ILE A 92 20.66 -6.80 9.07
C ILE A 92 21.32 -8.17 8.82
N ARG A 93 20.76 -8.93 7.86
CA ARG A 93 21.08 -10.32 7.46
C ARG A 93 20.42 -11.44 8.27
N GLU A 94 19.72 -11.15 9.35
CA GLU A 94 18.89 -12.16 9.99
C GLU A 94 17.57 -12.28 9.19
N PRO A 95 17.25 -13.46 8.61
CA PRO A 95 15.93 -13.65 8.04
C PRO A 95 14.92 -13.51 9.17
N PRO A 96 13.86 -12.70 9.04
CA PRO A 96 12.84 -12.58 10.06
C PRO A 96 11.96 -13.83 10.03
N ILE A 97 12.44 -14.90 10.62
CA ILE A 97 11.62 -16.06 10.96
C ILE A 97 11.00 -15.73 12.33
N GLY A 98 9.86 -15.05 12.31
CA GLY A 98 9.15 -14.67 13.52
C GLY A 98 9.66 -13.37 14.16
N ARG A 99 9.63 -13.32 15.50
CA ARG A 99 10.04 -12.14 16.28
C ARG A 99 11.55 -11.95 16.18
N PRO A 100 12.08 -10.71 16.12
CA PRO A 100 13.52 -10.46 16.23
C PRO A 100 14.11 -11.20 17.43
N GLU A 101 15.15 -12.00 17.18
CA GLU A 101 15.86 -12.72 18.22
C GLU A 101 16.92 -11.83 18.88
N LYS A 102 17.32 -12.20 20.10
CA LYS A 102 18.45 -11.52 20.76
C LYS A 102 19.73 -11.91 20.03
N PHE A 103 20.51 -10.91 19.60
CA PHE A 103 21.85 -11.15 19.06
C PHE A 103 22.93 -10.82 20.11
N TRP A 104 24.08 -11.48 19.98
CA TRP A 104 25.26 -11.21 20.80
C TRP A 104 26.15 -10.18 20.11
N LEU A 105 26.96 -9.44 20.88
CA LEU A 105 27.83 -8.38 20.33
C LEU A 105 28.76 -8.87 19.20
N GLY A 106 29.17 -10.14 19.22
CA GLY A 106 29.95 -10.76 18.15
C GLY A 106 29.27 -10.73 16.77
N ALA A 107 27.94 -10.67 16.71
CA ALA A 107 27.17 -10.51 15.47
C ALA A 107 27.42 -9.16 14.78
N LEU A 108 27.96 -8.16 15.50
CA LEU A 108 28.31 -6.86 14.93
C LEU A 108 29.69 -6.83 14.26
N LYS A 109 30.51 -7.88 14.41
CA LYS A 109 31.86 -7.96 13.81
C LYS A 109 31.89 -7.67 12.30
N PRO A 110 30.93 -8.16 11.47
CA PRO A 110 30.88 -7.82 10.05
C PRO A 110 30.61 -6.33 9.75
N TYR A 111 30.15 -5.55 10.74
CA TYR A 111 29.78 -4.14 10.61
C TYR A 111 30.74 -3.21 11.35
N LYS A 112 31.93 -3.68 11.76
CA LYS A 112 32.88 -2.93 12.60
C LYS A 112 33.30 -1.56 12.04
N ASP A 113 33.22 -1.38 10.72
CA ASP A 113 33.61 -0.14 10.04
C ASP A 113 32.39 0.74 9.69
N LYS A 114 31.16 0.32 10.04
CA LYS A 114 29.94 1.10 9.84
C LYS A 114 29.62 1.93 11.08
N LYS A 115 29.01 3.09 10.86
CA LYS A 115 28.39 3.85 11.96
C LYS A 115 27.17 3.10 12.47
N VAL A 116 26.90 3.22 13.77
CA VAL A 116 25.70 2.63 14.41
C VAL A 116 24.43 3.12 13.73
N GLU A 117 24.34 4.42 13.41
CA GLU A 117 23.20 5.01 12.71
C GLU A 117 22.97 4.37 11.32
N GLU A 118 24.03 4.15 10.55
CA GLU A 118 23.95 3.49 9.24
C GLU A 118 23.48 2.04 9.38
N LEU A 119 23.96 1.33 10.41
CA LEU A 119 23.54 -0.03 10.70
C LEU A 119 22.05 -0.11 11.06
N ILE A 120 21.55 0.81 11.88
CA ILE A 120 20.12 0.92 12.21
C ILE A 120 19.32 1.20 10.93
N GLN A 121 19.72 2.22 10.17
CA GLN A 121 19.03 2.61 8.93
C GLN A 121 18.97 1.47 7.92
N ASP A 122 20.06 0.73 7.74
CA ASP A 122 20.13 -0.40 6.81
C ASP A 122 19.31 -1.60 7.30
N SER A 123 19.29 -1.86 8.62
CA SER A 123 18.49 -2.94 9.21
C SER A 123 16.99 -2.67 9.04
N VAL A 124 16.53 -1.46 9.39
CA VAL A 124 15.15 -1.02 9.18
C VAL A 124 14.78 -1.07 7.69
N ARG A 125 15.64 -0.54 6.81
CA ARG A 125 15.41 -0.56 5.36
C ARG A 125 15.23 -1.99 4.86
N THR A 126 16.15 -2.88 5.20
CA THR A 126 16.11 -4.28 4.78
C THR A 126 14.86 -4.99 5.31
N TYR A 127 14.53 -4.78 6.58
CA TYR A 127 13.35 -5.37 7.20
C TYR A 127 12.05 -4.96 6.49
N TYR A 128 11.84 -3.64 6.34
CA TYR A 128 10.62 -3.11 5.74
C TYR A 128 10.54 -3.28 4.23
N GLN A 129 11.64 -3.34 3.50
CA GLN A 129 11.59 -3.53 2.03
C GLN A 129 11.44 -5.01 1.64
N SER A 130 12.05 -5.92 2.39
CA SER A 130 12.14 -7.32 1.97
C SER A 130 11.14 -8.25 2.67
N PHE A 131 10.64 -7.90 3.86
CA PHE A 131 9.94 -8.87 4.70
C PHE A 131 8.58 -8.44 5.21
N VAL A 132 8.36 -7.14 5.44
CA VAL A 132 7.05 -6.64 5.87
C VAL A 132 6.05 -6.78 4.72
N THR A 133 4.79 -7.06 4.99
CA THR A 133 3.69 -7.02 4.00
C THR A 133 2.45 -6.45 4.70
N PHE A 134 1.59 -5.76 3.97
CA PHE A 134 0.40 -5.11 4.54
C PHE A 134 -0.85 -5.86 4.09
N ASN A 135 -1.21 -6.88 4.88
CA ASN A 135 -2.25 -7.83 4.54
C ASN A 135 -3.64 -7.39 5.01
N ASN A 136 -3.71 -6.37 5.85
CA ASN A 136 -4.96 -5.80 6.34
C ASN A 136 -4.68 -4.40 6.92
N THR A 137 -5.74 -3.74 7.34
CA THR A 137 -5.63 -2.40 7.95
C THR A 137 -5.04 -2.39 9.36
N THR A 138 -5.01 -3.52 10.07
CA THR A 138 -4.31 -3.66 11.35
C THR A 138 -2.79 -3.59 11.16
N ASP A 139 -2.26 -4.22 10.10
CA ASP A 139 -0.83 -4.12 9.74
C ASP A 139 -0.44 -2.67 9.40
N ILE A 140 -1.32 -1.97 8.68
CA ILE A 140 -1.16 -0.55 8.34
C ILE A 140 -1.19 0.31 9.60
N ALA A 141 -2.13 0.07 10.52
CA ALA A 141 -2.20 0.81 11.77
C ALA A 141 -0.93 0.61 12.61
N ALA A 142 -0.48 -0.65 12.75
CA ALA A 142 0.70 -0.99 13.53
C ALA A 142 1.97 -0.30 13.02
N VAL A 143 2.18 -0.23 11.70
CA VAL A 143 3.36 0.47 11.15
C VAL A 143 3.28 1.97 11.35
N LEU A 144 2.10 2.58 11.19
CA LEU A 144 1.94 4.02 11.32
C LEU A 144 2.02 4.47 12.79
N GLU A 145 1.53 3.66 13.72
CA GLU A 145 1.72 3.85 15.17
C GLU A 145 3.19 3.73 15.56
N ASN A 146 3.94 2.75 15.00
CA ASN A 146 5.40 2.68 15.17
C ASN A 146 6.13 3.88 14.54
N CYS A 147 5.50 4.56 13.58
CA CYS A 147 5.98 5.82 13.02
C CYS A 147 5.48 7.03 13.82
N GLU A 148 4.85 6.84 14.98
CA GLU A 148 4.31 7.89 15.86
C GLU A 148 3.34 8.84 15.13
N ILE A 149 2.48 8.29 14.26
CA ILE A 149 1.44 9.03 13.54
C ILE A 149 0.09 8.79 14.23
N ASP A 150 -0.64 9.86 14.56
CA ASP A 150 -2.00 9.75 15.10
C ASP A 150 -2.99 9.26 14.03
N LEU A 151 -3.65 8.15 14.31
CA LEU A 151 -4.52 7.46 13.36
C LEU A 151 -5.99 7.85 13.46
N THR A 152 -6.36 8.71 14.41
CA THR A 152 -7.75 9.06 14.71
C THR A 152 -8.51 9.48 13.44
N GLU A 153 -7.91 10.35 12.62
CA GLU A 153 -8.53 10.90 11.42
C GLU A 153 -8.50 9.97 10.19
N VAL A 154 -7.71 8.90 10.22
CA VAL A 154 -7.53 8.00 9.07
C VAL A 154 -8.22 6.66 9.22
N ARG A 155 -8.58 6.24 10.44
CA ARG A 155 -9.31 4.99 10.71
C ARG A 155 -10.63 4.88 9.93
N LYS A 156 -11.28 6.01 9.62
CA LYS A 156 -12.50 6.07 8.78
C LYS A 156 -12.32 5.50 7.37
N PHE A 157 -11.10 5.43 6.85
CA PHE A 157 -10.81 4.87 5.53
C PHE A 157 -10.62 3.34 5.55
N TYR A 158 -10.38 2.74 6.72
CA TYR A 158 -10.01 1.33 6.85
C TYR A 158 -11.00 0.34 6.27
N PRO A 159 -12.33 0.47 6.45
CA PRO A 159 -13.26 -0.51 5.87
C PRO A 159 -13.13 -0.66 4.35
N VAL A 160 -12.87 0.44 3.64
CA VAL A 160 -12.74 0.43 2.16
C VAL A 160 -11.36 -0.06 1.74
N LEU A 161 -10.31 0.28 2.49
CA LEU A 161 -8.95 -0.22 2.24
C LEU A 161 -8.86 -1.72 2.49
N ASP A 162 -9.45 -2.21 3.57
CA ASP A 162 -9.43 -3.62 3.92
C ASP A 162 -10.11 -4.47 2.83
N GLU A 163 -11.25 -4.01 2.33
CA GLU A 163 -11.92 -4.66 1.20
C GLU A 163 -11.02 -4.72 -0.06
N MET A 164 -10.31 -3.63 -0.38
CA MET A 164 -9.36 -3.58 -1.49
C MET A 164 -8.20 -4.56 -1.30
N ILE A 165 -7.61 -4.61 -0.10
CA ILE A 165 -6.51 -5.50 0.26
C ILE A 165 -6.96 -6.96 0.17
N GLN A 166 -8.11 -7.31 0.75
CA GLN A 166 -8.68 -8.67 0.67
C GLN A 166 -8.97 -9.07 -0.77
N ARG A 167 -9.44 -8.13 -1.60
CA ARG A 167 -9.63 -8.39 -3.03
C ARG A 167 -8.31 -8.68 -3.72
N ARG A 168 -7.26 -7.89 -3.46
CA ARG A 168 -5.91 -8.11 -4.00
C ARG A 168 -5.38 -9.50 -3.63
N HIS A 169 -5.57 -9.96 -2.39
CA HIS A 169 -5.16 -11.31 -1.99
C HIS A 169 -5.86 -12.39 -2.78
N LYS A 170 -7.17 -12.27 -2.99
CA LYS A 170 -7.90 -13.21 -3.82
C LYS A 170 -7.38 -13.22 -5.26
N ILE A 171 -7.10 -12.05 -5.84
CA ILE A 171 -6.54 -11.93 -7.20
C ILE A 171 -5.17 -12.61 -7.28
N VAL A 172 -4.25 -12.28 -6.38
CA VAL A 172 -2.85 -12.73 -6.46
C VAL A 172 -2.68 -14.20 -6.06
N HIS A 173 -3.31 -14.65 -4.97
CA HIS A 173 -3.09 -16.00 -4.43
C HIS A 173 -4.08 -17.05 -4.94
N HIS A 174 -5.25 -16.62 -5.41
CA HIS A 174 -6.31 -17.52 -5.84
C HIS A 174 -6.78 -17.27 -7.28
N ALA A 175 -6.05 -16.48 -8.07
CA ALA A 175 -6.43 -16.07 -9.42
C ALA A 175 -7.87 -15.50 -9.48
N ASP A 176 -8.27 -14.84 -8.39
CA ASP A 176 -9.60 -14.29 -8.17
C ASP A 176 -10.75 -15.30 -8.20
N ARG A 177 -10.44 -16.58 -7.97
CA ARG A 177 -11.41 -17.69 -8.04
C ARG A 177 -12.20 -17.86 -6.76
N GLU A 178 -13.48 -18.22 -6.87
CA GLU A 178 -14.28 -18.70 -5.73
C GLU A 178 -13.85 -20.12 -5.34
N HIS A 179 -13.96 -20.52 -4.07
CA HIS A 179 -13.47 -21.81 -3.60
C HIS A 179 -14.12 -22.99 -4.36
N ARG A 180 -13.30 -23.97 -4.74
CA ARG A 180 -13.70 -25.17 -5.52
C ARG A 180 -14.89 -25.94 -4.91
N HIS A 181 -15.01 -25.96 -3.57
CA HIS A 181 -16.14 -26.60 -2.88
C HIS A 181 -17.48 -25.88 -3.09
N GLN A 182 -17.47 -24.55 -3.23
CA GLN A 182 -18.66 -23.77 -3.56
C GLN A 182 -19.07 -24.05 -5.02
N ILE A 183 -18.09 -24.10 -5.93
CA ILE A 183 -18.31 -24.41 -7.34
C ILE A 183 -18.95 -25.80 -7.51
N ILE A 184 -18.49 -26.82 -6.77
CA ILE A 184 -19.07 -28.18 -6.84
C ILE A 184 -20.52 -28.18 -6.31
N ARG A 185 -20.78 -27.52 -5.18
CA ARG A 185 -22.15 -27.39 -4.64
C ARG A 185 -23.11 -26.69 -5.59
N ASP A 186 -22.67 -25.59 -6.20
CA ASP A 186 -23.52 -24.81 -7.09
C ASP A 186 -23.71 -25.48 -8.47
N LEU A 187 -22.82 -26.40 -8.86
CA LEU A 187 -22.95 -27.23 -10.08
C LEU A 187 -24.03 -28.31 -9.93
N ASP A 188 -24.22 -28.85 -8.72
CA ASP A 188 -25.20 -29.90 -8.44
C ASP A 188 -26.64 -29.36 -8.31
N GLU A 189 -26.82 -28.11 -7.84
CA GLU A 189 -28.14 -27.52 -7.59
C GLU A 189 -28.71 -26.71 -8.77
N ALA A 190 -27.86 -26.13 -9.63
CA ALA A 190 -28.29 -25.24 -10.71
C ALA A 190 -27.66 -25.65 -12.03
N GLY A 191 -28.35 -26.51 -12.79
CA GLY A 191 -27.95 -26.97 -14.12
C GLY A 191 -27.22 -25.92 -14.96
N ASN A 192 -25.89 -26.08 -15.03
CA ASN A 192 -24.89 -25.49 -15.93
C ASN A 192 -25.27 -24.19 -16.68
N ARG A 193 -25.57 -23.09 -15.96
CA ARG A 193 -25.68 -21.75 -16.57
C ARG A 193 -24.68 -20.78 -15.94
N GLY A 194 -23.54 -20.59 -16.60
CA GLY A 194 -22.77 -19.33 -16.55
C GLY A 194 -21.90 -19.07 -15.32
N HIS A 195 -21.35 -20.11 -14.68
CA HIS A 195 -20.42 -19.92 -13.57
C HIS A 195 -19.04 -19.53 -14.08
N HIS A 196 -18.75 -18.23 -14.09
CA HIS A 196 -17.39 -17.76 -14.30
C HIS A 196 -16.56 -18.04 -13.05
N VAL A 197 -15.43 -18.71 -13.24
CA VAL A 197 -14.53 -19.13 -12.16
C VAL A 197 -14.02 -17.93 -11.34
N ALA A 198 -13.90 -16.75 -11.94
CA ALA A 198 -13.46 -15.53 -11.27
C ALA A 198 -14.62 -14.57 -10.94
N LYS A 199 -14.58 -13.97 -9.74
CA LYS A 199 -15.64 -13.06 -9.26
C LYS A 199 -15.67 -11.76 -10.08
N SER A 200 -16.87 -11.27 -10.42
CA SER A 200 -17.02 -10.02 -11.17
C SER A 200 -16.56 -8.81 -10.36
N LEU A 201 -15.84 -7.90 -11.01
CA LEU A 201 -15.33 -6.65 -10.44
C LEU A 201 -15.91 -5.48 -11.23
N SER A 202 -16.50 -4.49 -10.53
CA SER A 202 -17.07 -3.31 -11.19
C SER A 202 -16.06 -2.17 -11.21
N VAL A 203 -16.05 -1.39 -12.28
CA VAL A 203 -15.19 -0.20 -12.40
C VAL A 203 -15.48 0.81 -11.29
N LYS A 204 -16.76 1.03 -10.96
CA LYS A 204 -17.20 1.90 -9.85
C LYS A 204 -16.59 1.49 -8.52
N LYS A 205 -16.38 0.19 -8.31
CA LYS A 205 -15.78 -0.32 -7.09
C LYS A 205 -14.29 -0.01 -7.02
N VAL A 206 -13.57 -0.22 -8.12
CA VAL A 206 -12.14 0.11 -8.19
C VAL A 206 -11.93 1.63 -8.08
N GLU A 207 -12.78 2.45 -8.70
CA GLU A 207 -12.77 3.90 -8.54
C GLU A 207 -12.98 4.35 -7.09
N GLN A 208 -13.89 3.68 -6.36
CA GLN A 208 -14.08 3.92 -4.94
C GLN A 208 -12.80 3.61 -4.16
N TRP A 209 -12.16 2.46 -4.43
CA TRP A 209 -10.89 2.11 -3.78
C TRP A 209 -9.80 3.14 -4.07
N VAL A 210 -9.61 3.53 -5.34
CA VAL A 210 -8.64 4.57 -5.72
C VAL A 210 -8.87 5.85 -4.92
N ARG A 211 -10.11 6.37 -4.93
CA ARG A 211 -10.46 7.61 -4.23
C ARG A 211 -10.19 7.54 -2.72
N TYR A 212 -10.52 6.41 -2.08
CA TYR A 212 -10.33 6.25 -0.63
C TYR A 212 -8.85 6.07 -0.29
N THR A 213 -8.09 5.35 -1.10
CA THR A 213 -6.63 5.23 -0.94
C THR A 213 -5.95 6.58 -1.09
N GLU A 214 -6.31 7.38 -2.09
CA GLU A 214 -5.77 8.74 -2.24
C GLU A 214 -6.08 9.61 -1.02
N ARG A 215 -7.34 9.65 -0.57
CA ARG A 215 -7.73 10.44 0.62
C ARG A 215 -6.99 9.99 1.88
N PHE A 216 -6.81 8.69 2.04
CA PHE A 216 -6.01 8.13 3.13
C PHE A 216 -4.57 8.60 3.05
N VAL A 217 -3.92 8.45 1.88
CA VAL A 217 -2.52 8.83 1.67
C VAL A 217 -2.32 10.33 1.86
N THR A 218 -3.16 11.17 1.25
CA THR A 218 -3.10 12.63 1.44
C THR A 218 -3.17 12.98 2.92
N LYS A 219 -4.11 12.37 3.66
CA LYS A 219 -4.25 12.66 5.09
C LYS A 219 -3.02 12.22 5.90
N ILE A 220 -2.40 11.08 5.56
CA ILE A 220 -1.14 10.65 6.19
C ILE A 220 -0.01 11.63 5.90
N LEU A 221 0.15 12.04 4.64
CA LEU A 221 1.19 13.00 4.25
C LEU A 221 0.98 14.37 4.89
N ASP A 222 -0.27 14.81 5.06
CA ASP A 222 -0.63 16.03 5.78
C ASP A 222 -0.29 15.94 7.27
N LEU A 223 -0.48 14.78 7.90
CA LEU A 223 -0.10 14.55 9.30
C LEU A 223 1.42 14.48 9.49
N MET A 224 2.16 14.14 8.44
CA MET A 224 3.63 14.07 8.46
C MET A 224 4.32 15.40 8.14
N SER A 225 3.65 16.27 7.40
CA SER A 225 4.16 17.60 7.04
C SER A 225 3.70 18.58 8.11
N ASP A 226 4.55 19.49 8.58
CA ASP A 226 4.22 20.47 9.65
C ASP A 226 3.20 21.54 9.17
N GLY A 227 2.05 21.15 8.61
CA GLY A 227 0.95 22.01 8.18
C GLY A 227 1.04 22.61 6.77
N GLU A 228 2.17 22.50 6.05
CA GLU A 228 2.34 23.17 4.74
C GLU A 228 1.86 22.37 3.52
N TYR A 229 1.92 21.03 3.53
CA TYR A 229 1.63 20.19 2.36
C TYR A 229 0.15 20.16 1.97
N GLY A 230 -0.77 20.25 2.94
CA GLY A 230 -2.21 20.24 2.70
C GLY A 230 -2.70 21.40 1.82
N ARG A 231 -1.89 22.45 1.61
CA ARG A 231 -2.22 23.55 0.70
C ARG A 231 -1.80 23.33 -0.76
N GLN A 232 -0.71 22.60 -1.02
CA GLN A 232 -0.20 22.38 -2.38
C GLN A 232 -0.82 21.17 -3.09
N PHE A 233 -1.17 20.11 -2.35
CA PHE A 233 -1.85 18.94 -2.94
C PHE A 233 -3.28 19.26 -3.39
N ASN A 234 -3.97 20.15 -2.65
CA ASN A 234 -5.32 20.61 -3.00
C ASN A 234 -5.36 21.49 -4.27
N SER A 235 -4.31 22.27 -4.54
CA SER A 235 -4.22 23.09 -5.77
C SER A 235 -4.07 22.26 -7.04
N SER A 236 -3.42 21.09 -6.97
CA SER A 236 -3.24 20.20 -8.13
C SER A 236 -4.50 19.37 -8.45
N GLN A 237 -5.42 19.21 -7.49
CA GLN A 237 -6.71 18.55 -7.71
C GLN A 237 -7.82 19.50 -8.20
N GLN A 238 -7.63 20.81 -8.09
CA GLN A 238 -8.60 21.81 -8.59
C GLN A 238 -8.39 22.18 -10.06
N GLN A 239 -7.38 21.61 -10.73
CA GLN A 239 -7.04 21.90 -12.12
C GLN A 239 -7.26 20.73 -13.10
N LEU A 240 -7.95 19.67 -12.69
CA LEU A 240 -8.34 18.54 -13.55
C LEU A 240 -9.82 18.18 -13.42
#